data_AF-A0A938B9Q0-F1
#
_entry.id   AF-A0A938B9Q0-F1
#
_cell.length_a   1.000
_cell.length_b   1.000
_cell.length_c   1.000
_cell.angle_alpha   90.00
_cell.angle_beta   90.00
_cell.angle_gamma   90.00
#
_symmetry.space_group_name_H-M   'P 1'
#
loop_
_entity.id
_entity.type
_entity.pdbx_description
1 polymer ?
#
loop_
_entity_poly.entity_id
_entity_poly.type
_entity_poly.pdbx_seq_one_letter_code
_entity_poly.pdbx_strand_id
1 'polypeptide(L)'
;MYRRGSSAFPLFPHVPPRRRAIRKIAKLAEVDLKRIRIKIVKGTKGTGFKGYTRNRRCIELYEDAFSSAEDLANTLGHERRHVEDLRSAGVDRFMNSLQVIESEQVARIAGEEARQRYIQNCMRGGR
;
A
#
# COMPACT_ATOMS: atom_id res chain seq x y z
N MET A 1 7.26 4.93 41.32
CA MET A 1 6.00 4.65 40.61
C MET A 1 6.12 5.16 39.18
N TYR A 2 6.27 4.27 38.18
CA TYR A 2 6.37 4.68 36.76
C TYR A 2 5.07 4.34 36.05
N ARG A 3 4.33 5.37 35.62
CA ARG A 3 3.10 5.21 34.82
C ARG A 3 3.49 5.18 33.33
N ARG A 4 3.86 4.00 32.81
CA ARG A 4 4.09 3.78 31.38
C ARG A 4 2.76 3.54 30.67
N GLY A 5 2.16 4.60 30.15
CA GLY A 5 1.10 4.51 29.13
C GLY A 5 1.70 4.63 27.73
N SER A 6 2.52 3.68 27.32
CA SER A 6 3.07 3.62 25.96
C SER A 6 2.05 2.96 25.04
N SER A 7 1.21 3.74 24.33
CA SER A 7 0.50 3.24 23.16
C SER A 7 1.44 3.24 21.95
N ALA A 8 2.50 2.43 22.02
CA ALA A 8 3.26 2.06 20.85
C ALA A 8 2.34 1.20 19.98
N PHE A 9 1.63 1.81 19.03
CA PHE A 9 1.02 1.05 17.94
C PHE A 9 2.12 0.18 17.35
N PRO A 10 1.93 -1.15 17.24
CA PRO A 10 3.06 -1.99 16.91
C PRO A 10 3.55 -1.56 15.53
N LEU A 11 4.80 -1.12 15.45
CA LEU A 11 5.64 -1.36 14.29
C LEU A 11 5.62 -2.87 14.11
N PHE A 12 4.59 -3.38 13.44
CA PHE A 12 4.34 -4.81 13.33
C PHE A 12 5.52 -5.43 12.59
N PRO A 13 6.42 -6.17 13.28
CA PRO A 13 7.46 -6.89 12.58
C PRO A 13 6.75 -8.05 11.91
N HIS A 14 6.72 -8.05 10.58
CA HIS A 14 6.27 -9.17 9.77
C HIS A 14 4.84 -9.69 10.05
N VAL A 15 3.81 -8.86 9.87
CA VAL A 15 2.43 -9.35 9.87
C VAL A 15 2.04 -9.75 8.45
N PRO A 16 1.71 -11.04 8.18
CA PRO A 16 1.14 -11.42 6.90
C PRO A 16 -0.13 -10.59 6.67
N PRO A 17 -0.27 -9.92 5.53
CA PRO A 17 -1.26 -8.87 5.34
C PRO A 17 -2.68 -9.47 5.38
N ARG A 18 -3.29 -9.47 6.56
CA ARG A 18 -4.71 -9.83 6.71
C ARG A 18 -5.57 -8.66 6.22
N ARG A 19 -6.70 -8.93 5.56
CA ARG A 19 -7.61 -7.90 5.00
C ARG A 19 -7.93 -6.76 5.98
N ARG A 20 -8.10 -7.08 7.27
CA ARG A 20 -8.37 -6.08 8.32
C ARG A 20 -7.18 -5.15 8.57
N ALA A 21 -5.96 -5.70 8.62
CA ALA A 21 -4.74 -4.93 8.78
C ALA A 21 -4.49 -4.02 7.57
N ILE A 22 -4.65 -4.55 6.36
CA ILE A 22 -4.56 -3.76 5.11
C ILE A 22 -5.49 -2.55 5.16
N ARG A 23 -6.78 -2.74 5.50
CA ARG A 23 -7.75 -1.64 5.57
C ARG A 23 -7.40 -0.61 6.65
N LYS A 24 -6.89 -1.05 7.79
CA LYS A 24 -6.46 -0.15 8.88
C LYS A 24 -5.27 0.70 8.44
N ILE A 25 -4.26 0.08 7.84
CA ILE A 25 -3.07 0.75 7.34
C ILE A 25 -3.44 1.72 6.21
N ALA A 26 -4.26 1.28 5.25
CA ALA A 26 -4.78 2.16 4.20
C ALA A 26 -5.49 3.39 4.76
N LYS A 27 -6.33 3.22 5.79
CA LYS A 27 -7.00 4.33 6.47
C LYS A 27 -6.01 5.30 7.12
N LEU A 28 -5.00 4.78 7.83
CA LEU A 28 -3.97 5.60 8.48
C LEU A 28 -3.05 6.31 7.48
N ALA A 29 -2.79 5.68 6.34
CA ALA A 29 -2.02 6.23 5.23
C ALA A 29 -2.85 7.17 4.32
N GLU A 30 -4.15 7.33 4.61
CA GLU A 30 -5.12 8.09 3.79
C GLU A 30 -5.20 7.61 2.33
N VAL A 31 -5.00 6.31 2.12
CA VAL A 31 -5.13 5.67 0.81
C VAL A 31 -6.57 5.14 0.65
N ASP A 32 -7.33 5.76 -0.26
CA ASP A 32 -8.69 5.31 -0.54
C ASP A 32 -8.70 4.03 -1.38
N LEU A 33 -9.16 2.93 -0.78
CA LEU A 33 -9.35 1.64 -1.44
C LEU A 33 -10.82 1.38 -1.84
N LYS A 34 -11.69 2.40 -1.81
CA LYS A 34 -13.10 2.24 -2.19
C LYS A 34 -13.22 1.76 -3.64
N ARG A 35 -14.06 0.73 -3.84
CA ARG A 35 -14.27 0.06 -5.14
C ARG A 35 -13.00 -0.60 -5.71
N ILE A 36 -11.98 -0.83 -4.90
CA ILE A 36 -10.79 -1.61 -5.25
C ILE A 36 -10.83 -2.93 -4.47
N ARG A 37 -10.84 -4.05 -5.21
CA ARG A 37 -10.74 -5.38 -4.65
C ARG A 37 -9.27 -5.66 -4.32
N ILE A 38 -9.01 -5.97 -3.05
CA ILE A 38 -7.69 -6.47 -2.63
C ILE A 38 -7.72 -8.00 -2.61
N LYS A 39 -6.78 -8.59 -3.34
CA LYS A 39 -6.55 -10.03 -3.35
C LYS A 39 -5.17 -10.31 -2.78
N ILE A 40 -5.12 -11.14 -1.75
CA ILE A 40 -3.86 -11.64 -1.20
C ILE A 40 -3.51 -12.90 -1.98
N VAL A 41 -2.32 -12.94 -2.56
CA VAL A 41 -1.83 -14.04 -3.37
C VAL A 41 -0.71 -14.74 -2.59
N LYS A 42 -0.79 -16.08 -2.53
CA LYS A 42 0.24 -16.91 -1.90
C LYS A 42 1.39 -17.14 -2.87
N GLY A 43 2.61 -17.10 -2.36
CA GLY A 43 3.84 -17.38 -3.09
C GLY A 43 4.73 -16.15 -3.26
N THR A 44 6.03 -16.39 -3.30
CA THR A 44 7.03 -15.37 -3.61
C THR A 44 6.97 -15.07 -5.10
N LYS A 45 6.67 -13.83 -5.50
CA LYS A 45 7.30 -13.33 -6.73
C LYS A 45 8.75 -13.08 -6.34
N GLY A 46 9.65 -13.99 -6.68
CA GLY A 46 11.09 -13.93 -6.38
C GLY A 46 11.85 -12.76 -7.03
N THR A 47 11.18 -11.61 -7.23
CA THR A 47 11.63 -10.48 -8.02
C THR A 47 11.06 -9.18 -7.45
N GLY A 48 11.33 -8.81 -6.20
CA GLY A 48 11.15 -7.43 -5.67
C GLY A 48 9.74 -6.78 -5.70
N PHE A 49 8.70 -7.42 -6.23
CA PHE A 49 7.35 -6.86 -6.35
C PHE A 49 6.51 -7.21 -5.12
N LYS A 50 6.15 -6.19 -4.34
CA LYS A 50 5.31 -6.34 -3.14
C LYS A 50 3.81 -6.33 -3.47
N GLY A 51 3.43 -5.65 -4.55
CA GLY A 51 2.08 -5.54 -5.06
C GLY A 51 2.05 -5.60 -6.58
N TYR A 52 0.84 -5.73 -7.12
CA TYR A 52 0.58 -5.58 -8.55
C TYR A 52 -0.86 -5.14 -8.82
N THR A 53 -1.01 -4.09 -9.59
CA THR A 53 -2.30 -3.64 -10.11
C THR A 53 -2.70 -4.49 -11.31
N ARG A 54 -3.64 -5.42 -11.08
CA ARG A 54 -4.14 -6.32 -12.12
C ARG A 54 -5.04 -5.63 -13.14
N ASN A 55 -5.81 -4.64 -12.68
CA ASN A 55 -6.68 -3.77 -13.47
C ASN A 55 -7.20 -2.59 -12.62
N ARG A 56 -8.06 -1.74 -13.21
CA ARG A 56 -8.72 -0.57 -12.58
C ARG A 56 -9.51 -0.81 -11.29
N ARG A 57 -9.70 -2.07 -10.88
CA ARG A 57 -10.52 -2.46 -9.74
C ARG A 57 -9.87 -3.54 -8.87
N CYS A 58 -8.63 -3.95 -9.14
CA CYS A 58 -8.02 -5.07 -8.44
C CYS A 58 -6.53 -4.85 -8.20
N ILE A 59 -6.13 -4.90 -6.93
CA ILE A 59 -4.73 -4.95 -6.50
C ILE A 59 -4.48 -6.34 -5.92
N GLU A 60 -3.43 -6.99 -6.40
CA GLU A 60 -2.89 -8.22 -5.86
C GLU A 60 -1.70 -7.88 -4.95
N LEU A 61 -1.70 -8.42 -3.73
CA LEU A 61 -0.63 -8.24 -2.75
C LEU A 61 -0.03 -9.60 -2.41
N TYR A 62 1.29 -9.70 -2.38
CA TYR A 62 1.99 -10.94 -2.02
C TYR A 62 2.11 -11.05 -0.50
N GLU A 63 1.78 -12.22 0.04
CA GLU A 63 1.63 -12.43 1.49
C GLU A 63 2.95 -12.25 2.26
N ASP A 64 4.08 -12.55 1.63
CA ASP A 64 5.44 -12.57 2.20
C ASP A 64 6.27 -11.32 1.88
N ALA A 65 5.74 -10.39 1.10
CA ALA A 65 6.55 -9.30 0.55
C ALA A 65 6.68 -8.08 1.48
N PHE A 66 6.01 -8.07 2.63
CA PHE A 66 5.97 -6.91 3.54
C PHE A 66 6.76 -7.15 4.82
N SER A 67 7.85 -6.42 4.99
CA SER A 67 8.68 -6.46 6.20
C SER A 67 8.13 -5.56 7.32
N SER A 68 7.29 -4.58 6.99
CA SER A 68 6.72 -3.62 7.93
C SER A 68 5.35 -3.07 7.49
N ALA A 69 4.64 -2.41 8.39
CA ALA A 69 3.41 -1.69 8.07
C ALA A 69 3.64 -0.45 7.17
N GLU A 70 4.82 0.17 7.29
CA GLU A 70 5.26 1.27 6.42
C GLU A 70 5.44 0.81 4.98
N ASP A 71 6.03 -0.37 4.78
CA ASP A 71 6.18 -0.98 3.46
C ASP A 71 4.83 -1.27 2.81
N LEU A 72 3.87 -1.73 3.61
CA LEU A 72 2.51 -1.95 3.14
C LEU A 72 1.83 -0.63 2.79
N ALA A 73 1.98 0.42 3.60
CA ALA A 73 1.46 1.75 3.30
C ALA A 73 2.04 2.29 1.97
N ASN A 74 3.36 2.17 1.80
CA ASN A 74 4.07 2.56 0.58
C ASN A 74 3.52 1.82 -0.65
N THR A 75 3.46 0.49 -0.56
CA THR A 75 2.97 -0.34 -1.68
C THR A 75 1.51 -0.04 -2.00
N LEU A 76 0.66 0.19 -1.00
CA LEU A 76 -0.74 0.54 -1.24
C LEU A 76 -0.88 1.89 -1.95
N GLY A 77 -0.09 2.90 -1.58
CA GLY A 77 -0.05 4.20 -2.27
C GLY A 77 0.41 4.05 -3.73
N HIS A 78 1.47 3.30 -3.94
CA HIS A 78 2.02 2.99 -5.26
C HIS A 78 0.99 2.31 -6.18
N GLU A 79 0.41 1.19 -5.74
CA GLU A 79 -0.57 0.45 -6.54
C GLU A 79 -1.88 1.25 -6.73
N ARG A 80 -2.26 2.07 -5.74
CA ARG A 80 -3.43 2.93 -5.86
C ARG A 80 -3.26 3.95 -7.00
N ARG A 81 -2.05 4.46 -7.22
CA ARG A 81 -1.75 5.38 -8.31
C ARG A 81 -1.91 4.71 -9.68
N HIS A 82 -1.41 3.48 -9.85
CA HIS A 82 -1.63 2.73 -11.09
C HIS A 82 -3.12 2.46 -11.35
N VAL A 83 -3.92 2.15 -10.33
CA VAL A 83 -5.37 2.03 -10.48
C VAL A 83 -5.99 3.35 -11.00
N GLU A 84 -5.50 4.49 -10.51
CA GLU A 84 -5.92 5.84 -10.88
C GLU A 84 -5.58 6.19 -12.32
N ASP A 85 -4.36 5.88 -12.74
CA ASP A 85 -3.89 6.08 -14.11
C ASP A 85 -4.71 5.24 -15.09
N LEU A 86 -4.92 3.96 -14.79
CA LEU A 86 -5.77 3.08 -15.61
C LEU A 86 -7.21 3.59 -15.67
N ARG A 87 -7.76 4.10 -14.57
CA ARG A 87 -9.11 4.70 -14.54
C ARG A 87 -9.19 5.92 -15.43
N SER A 88 -8.21 6.81 -15.34
CA SER A 88 -8.12 8.05 -16.12
C SER A 88 -7.97 7.75 -17.61
N ALA A 89 -7.15 6.76 -17.97
CA ALA A 89 -6.95 6.33 -19.34
C ALA A 89 -8.13 5.50 -19.90
N GLY A 90 -9.07 5.06 -19.07
CA GLY A 90 -10.20 4.23 -19.49
C GLY A 90 -9.84 2.79 -19.87
N VAL A 91 -8.58 2.37 -19.68
CA VAL A 91 -8.06 1.05 -20.06
C VAL A 91 -7.88 0.15 -18.84
N ASP A 92 -7.91 -1.16 -19.02
CA ASP A 92 -7.67 -2.09 -17.92
C ASP A 92 -6.19 -2.44 -17.70
N ARG A 93 -5.32 -2.16 -18.68
CA ARG A 93 -3.86 -2.33 -18.61
C ARG A 93 -3.16 -1.32 -19.51
N PHE A 94 -1.94 -0.93 -19.15
CA PHE A 94 -1.08 -0.14 -20.02
C PHE A 94 -0.60 -0.96 -21.22
N MET A 95 -0.59 -0.34 -22.40
CA MET A 95 -0.17 -0.98 -23.66
C MET A 95 1.18 -0.48 -24.19
N ASN A 96 1.68 0.65 -23.69
CA ASN A 96 2.94 1.27 -24.16
C ASN A 96 3.91 1.50 -22.99
N SER A 97 5.19 1.19 -23.22
CA SER A 97 6.30 1.28 -22.26
C SER A 97 6.59 2.68 -21.75
N LEU A 98 6.40 3.74 -22.56
CA LEU A 98 6.65 5.12 -22.12
C LEU A 98 5.68 5.57 -21.02
N GLN A 99 4.39 5.26 -21.17
CA GLN A 99 3.37 5.55 -20.15
C GLN A 99 3.62 4.78 -18.85
N VAL A 100 4.18 3.58 -18.95
CA VAL A 100 4.56 2.79 -17.77
C VAL A 100 5.66 3.53 -17.00
N ILE A 101 6.71 4.03 -17.68
CA ILE A 101 7.85 4.67 -16.99
C ILE A 101 7.44 5.93 -16.22
N GLU A 102 6.63 6.81 -16.82
CA GLU A 102 6.14 8.02 -16.13
C GLU A 102 5.20 7.66 -14.97
N SER A 103 4.28 6.72 -15.19
CA SER A 103 3.38 6.21 -14.15
C SER A 103 4.16 5.62 -12.97
N GLU A 104 5.27 4.92 -13.22
CA GLU A 104 6.12 4.35 -12.18
C GLU A 104 6.77 5.41 -11.28
N GLN A 105 7.25 6.53 -11.84
CA GLN A 105 7.83 7.62 -11.03
C GLN A 105 6.77 8.27 -10.13
N VAL A 106 5.60 8.56 -10.68
CA VAL A 106 4.48 9.15 -9.92
C VAL A 106 3.99 8.17 -8.85
N ALA A 107 3.92 6.88 -9.17
CA ALA A 107 3.54 5.84 -8.22
C ALA A 107 4.56 5.68 -7.08
N ARG A 108 5.86 5.84 -7.33
CA ARG A 108 6.88 5.87 -6.26
C ARG A 108 6.67 7.02 -5.30
N ILE A 109 6.42 8.23 -5.81
CA ILE A 109 6.15 9.42 -4.98
C ILE A 109 4.87 9.20 -4.16
N ALA A 110 3.79 8.72 -4.78
CA ALA A 110 2.53 8.43 -4.10
C ALA A 110 2.69 7.40 -2.98
N GLY A 111 3.52 6.38 -3.20
CA GLY A 111 3.86 5.41 -2.18
C GLY A 111 4.62 6.03 -1.00
N GLU A 112 5.64 6.85 -1.28
CA GLU A 112 6.39 7.55 -0.24
C GLU A 112 5.50 8.49 0.59
N GLU A 113 4.61 9.25 -0.05
CA GLU A 113 3.63 10.08 0.63
C GLU A 113 2.71 9.25 1.56
N ALA A 114 2.21 8.12 1.07
CA ALA A 114 1.36 7.24 1.87
C ALA A 114 2.10 6.70 3.10
N ARG A 115 3.39 6.36 2.96
CA ARG A 115 4.24 5.98 4.08
C ARG A 115 4.40 7.11 5.08
N GLN A 116 4.70 8.33 4.62
CA GLN A 116 4.85 9.49 5.50
C GLN A 116 3.55 9.82 6.27
N ARG A 117 2.40 9.80 5.57
CA ARG A 117 1.08 9.97 6.20
C ARG A 117 0.81 8.90 7.26
N TYR A 118 1.14 7.64 6.95
CA TYR A 118 1.02 6.54 7.92
C TYR A 118 1.85 6.81 9.18
N ILE A 119 3.14 7.15 9.03
CA ILE A 119 4.05 7.47 10.14
C ILE A 119 3.49 8.63 10.97
N GLN A 120 3.14 9.74 10.31
CA GLN A 120 2.60 10.93 10.95
C GLN A 120 1.33 10.61 11.75
N ASN A 121 0.38 9.88 11.17
CA ASN A 121 -0.88 9.55 11.83
C ASN A 121 -0.71 8.54 12.97
N CYS A 122 0.28 7.65 12.90
CA CYS A 122 0.64 6.78 14.02
C CYS A 122 1.20 7.57 15.21
N MET A 123 2.03 8.59 14.94
CA MET A 123 2.60 9.45 15.98
C MET A 123 1.55 10.38 16.61
N ARG A 124 0.51 10.77 15.86
CA ARG A 124 -0.58 11.63 16.34
C ARG A 124 -1.69 10.89 17.10
N GLY A 125 -1.85 9.59 16.87
CA GLY A 125 -2.90 8.74 17.46
C GLY A 125 -2.66 8.27 18.89
N GLY A 126 -1.64 8.78 19.59
CA GLY A 126 -1.36 8.54 21.01
C GLY A 126 -2.07 9.50 21.96
N ARG A 127 -3.37 9.75 21.75
CA ARG A 127 -4.24 10.48 22.71
C ARG A 127 -5.48 9.65 23.03
#